data_AF-A0A6N6KNG7-F1
#
_entry.id   AF-A0A6N6KNG7-F1
#
_cell.length_a   1.000
_cell.length_b   1.000
_cell.length_c   1.000
_cell.angle_alpha   90.00
_cell.angle_beta   90.00
_cell.angle_gamma   90.00
#
_symmetry.space_group_name_H-M   'P 1'
#
loop_
_entity.id
_entity.type
_entity.pdbx_description
1 polymer ?
#
loop_
_entity_poly.entity_id
_entity_poly.type
_entity_poly.pdbx_seq_one_letter_code
_entity_poly.pdbx_strand_id
1 'polypeptide(L)'
;MNLIKYLFAGFLLISFISCDKQEFTFTEEGLIGYWINPTYSENSVTYDRADGFVNGYGIAFLEDGELLVRQNVGWCGTPPVTYGDYEGTWEEDEDGQIHTESPYWGGTLEQSFLLISVDEENLVLEIID
;
A
#
# COMPACT_ATOMS: atom_id res chain seq x y z
N MET A 1 -25.67 14.22 -60.25
CA MET A 1 -24.93 15.11 -59.33
C MET A 1 -24.96 14.46 -57.96
N ASN A 2 -23.88 13.74 -57.65
CA ASN A 2 -23.86 12.60 -56.73
C ASN A 2 -23.52 13.04 -55.30
N LEU A 3 -24.44 13.73 -54.62
CA LEU A 3 -24.19 14.19 -53.25
C LEU A 3 -24.57 13.18 -52.15
N ILE A 4 -25.27 12.09 -52.48
CA ILE A 4 -25.84 11.17 -51.48
C ILE A 4 -24.92 9.96 -51.17
N LYS A 5 -23.87 9.71 -51.96
CA LYS A 5 -22.98 8.56 -51.76
C LYS A 5 -21.98 8.71 -50.60
N TYR A 6 -21.79 9.92 -50.07
CA TYR A 6 -20.81 10.18 -49.01
C TYR A 6 -21.41 10.27 -47.61
N LEU A 7 -22.73 10.08 -47.45
CA LEU A 7 -23.40 10.14 -46.14
C LEU A 7 -23.22 8.87 -45.29
N PHE A 8 -22.61 7.82 -45.83
CA PHE A 8 -22.39 6.54 -45.13
C PHE A 8 -20.91 6.20 -44.88
N ALA A 9 -20.02 7.21 -44.91
CA ALA A 9 -18.58 7.02 -44.77
C ALA A 9 -17.97 7.61 -43.49
N GLY A 10 -18.79 8.09 -42.53
CA GLY A 10 -18.32 8.85 -41.38
C GLY A 10 -18.69 8.30 -40.00
N PHE A 11 -19.23 7.07 -39.89
CA PHE A 11 -19.71 6.53 -38.61
C PHE A 11 -19.16 5.12 -38.32
N LEU A 12 -17.87 4.91 -38.57
CA LEU A 12 -17.22 3.64 -38.22
C LEU A 12 -15.75 3.82 -37.83
N LEU A 13 -15.46 4.92 -37.13
CA LEU A 13 -14.11 5.29 -36.68
C LEU A 13 -14.15 5.85 -35.26
N ILE A 14 -14.95 5.24 -34.39
CA ILE A 14 -14.76 5.33 -32.94
C ILE A 14 -14.35 3.94 -32.46
N SER A 15 -13.28 3.47 -33.08
CA SER A 15 -12.55 2.28 -32.67
C SER A 15 -11.98 2.53 -31.28
N PHE A 16 -12.38 1.66 -30.34
CA PHE A 16 -11.60 1.24 -29.17
C PHE A 16 -10.89 2.37 -28.44
N ILE A 17 -11.62 3.08 -27.58
CA ILE A 17 -11.00 3.50 -26.32
C ILE A 17 -10.76 2.18 -25.56
N SER A 18 -9.65 1.51 -25.89
CA SER A 18 -9.03 0.56 -24.98
C SER A 18 -8.73 1.39 -23.75
N CYS A 19 -9.57 1.24 -22.72
CA CYS A 19 -9.11 1.51 -21.39
C CYS A 19 -8.04 0.44 -21.17
N ASP A 20 -6.79 0.76 -21.51
CA ASP A 20 -5.67 0.02 -20.97
C ASP A 20 -5.88 0.09 -19.47
N LYS A 21 -6.32 -1.03 -18.89
CA LYS A 21 -6.00 -1.29 -17.50
C LYS A 21 -4.50 -1.18 -17.49
N GLN A 22 -4.00 -0.06 -16.98
CA GLN A 22 -2.59 0.10 -16.76
C GLN A 22 -2.26 -1.06 -15.84
N GLU A 23 -1.66 -2.10 -16.41
CA GLU A 23 -1.05 -3.19 -15.67
C GLU A 23 0.03 -2.48 -14.86
N PHE A 24 -0.34 -2.04 -13.67
CA PHE A 24 0.57 -1.45 -12.71
C PHE A 24 1.54 -2.57 -12.39
N THR A 25 2.66 -2.52 -13.08
CA THR A 25 3.68 -3.55 -12.97
C THR A 25 4.28 -3.33 -11.60
N PHE A 26 3.98 -4.27 -10.72
CA PHE A 26 4.62 -4.45 -9.43
C PHE A 26 6.11 -4.11 -9.54
N THR A 27 6.52 -3.11 -8.78
CA THR A 27 7.91 -2.96 -8.41
C THR A 27 7.91 -2.81 -6.91
N GLU A 28 8.69 -3.66 -6.22
CA GLU A 28 9.00 -3.50 -4.80
C GLU A 28 9.34 -2.04 -4.47
N GLU A 29 9.96 -1.33 -5.43
CA GLU A 29 10.24 0.12 -5.39
C GLU A 29 9.06 1.00 -4.96
N GLY A 30 7.82 0.63 -5.27
CA GLY A 30 6.63 1.37 -4.84
C GLY A 30 6.35 1.24 -3.35
N LEU A 31 6.54 0.03 -2.80
CA LEU A 31 6.29 -0.32 -1.39
C LEU A 31 7.38 0.23 -0.47
N ILE A 32 8.64 0.27 -0.94
CA ILE A 32 9.76 0.82 -0.16
C ILE A 32 9.48 2.27 0.23
N GLY A 33 9.55 2.57 1.52
CA GLY A 33 9.33 3.91 2.06
C GLY A 33 8.67 3.92 3.44
N TYR A 34 8.40 5.12 3.95
CA TYR A 34 7.72 5.32 5.21
C TYR A 34 6.23 5.59 4.99
N TRP A 35 5.41 4.93 5.79
CA TRP A 35 3.96 4.94 5.70
C TRP A 35 3.37 5.22 7.09
N ILE A 36 2.59 6.28 7.23
CA ILE A 36 2.11 6.81 8.51
C ILE A 36 0.58 6.93 8.55
N ASN A 37 0.04 7.29 9.70
CA ASN A 37 -1.39 7.56 9.91
C ASN A 37 -2.31 6.41 9.47
N PRO A 38 -2.08 5.16 9.93
CA PRO A 38 -2.91 4.04 9.53
C PRO A 38 -4.39 4.30 9.82
N THR A 39 -5.20 4.17 8.78
CA THR A 39 -6.66 4.22 8.85
C THR A 39 -7.21 2.83 8.54
N TYR A 40 -7.82 2.19 9.53
CA TYR A 40 -8.36 0.85 9.41
C TYR A 40 -9.80 0.87 8.89
N SER A 41 -10.09 0.00 7.93
CA SER A 41 -11.44 -0.38 7.48
C SER A 41 -11.78 -1.78 8.00
N GLU A 42 -12.81 -2.46 7.47
CA GLU A 42 -13.16 -3.83 7.90
C GLU A 42 -11.99 -4.81 7.72
N ASN A 43 -11.36 -4.83 6.54
CA ASN A 43 -10.31 -5.79 6.19
C ASN A 43 -9.06 -5.13 5.58
N SER A 44 -8.93 -3.81 5.67
CA SER A 44 -7.78 -3.13 5.08
C SER A 44 -7.23 -2.03 5.98
N VAL A 45 -5.99 -1.67 5.72
CA VAL A 45 -5.34 -0.51 6.30
C VAL A 45 -4.84 0.39 5.17
N THR A 46 -5.09 1.68 5.30
CA THR A 46 -4.55 2.72 4.41
C THR A 46 -3.54 3.56 5.17
N TYR A 47 -2.40 3.86 4.56
CA TYR A 47 -1.36 4.72 5.10
C TYR A 47 -1.06 5.88 4.15
N ASP A 48 -0.60 6.99 4.74
CA ASP A 48 -0.07 8.14 4.02
C ASP A 48 1.45 7.98 3.80
N ARG A 49 1.95 8.34 2.61
CA ARG A 49 3.38 8.43 2.32
C ARG A 49 4.06 9.49 3.19
N ALA A 50 5.29 9.22 3.62
CA ALA A 50 6.13 10.21 4.30
C ALA A 50 7.63 10.03 3.98
N ASP A 51 8.42 11.07 4.22
CA ASP A 51 9.90 11.02 4.16
C ASP A 51 10.53 10.35 5.39
N GLY A 52 9.70 9.99 6.36
CA GLY A 52 10.11 9.50 7.67
C GLY A 52 8.93 9.48 8.61
N PHE A 53 9.10 8.85 9.75
CA PHE A 53 8.05 8.79 10.73
C PHE A 53 7.78 10.14 11.41
N VAL A 54 6.49 10.47 11.48
CA VAL A 54 5.95 11.59 12.27
C VAL A 54 5.11 10.99 13.40
N ASN A 55 4.92 11.74 14.50
CA ASN A 55 4.15 11.29 15.68
C ASN A 55 2.96 10.38 15.33
N GLY A 56 2.82 9.26 16.03
CA GLY A 56 1.73 8.30 15.78
C GLY A 56 2.24 6.92 15.38
N TYR A 57 1.35 6.14 14.79
CA TYR A 57 1.67 4.81 14.26
C TYR A 57 2.19 4.92 12.82
N GLY A 58 3.03 3.97 12.43
CA GLY A 58 3.51 3.85 11.07
C GLY A 58 4.30 2.57 10.84
N ILE A 59 4.55 2.28 9.57
CA ILE A 59 5.35 1.17 9.09
C ILE A 59 6.31 1.68 8.01
N ALA A 60 7.50 1.13 7.94
CA ALA A 60 8.44 1.44 6.86
C ALA A 60 8.99 0.13 6.31
N PHE A 61 8.70 -0.12 5.03
CA PHE A 61 9.31 -1.19 4.26
C PHE A 61 10.63 -0.64 3.70
N LEU A 62 11.74 -1.26 4.08
CA LEU A 62 13.07 -0.88 3.64
C LEU A 62 13.65 -1.97 2.73
N GLU A 63 14.73 -1.63 2.04
CA GLU A 63 15.45 -2.56 1.18
C GLU A 63 15.94 -3.80 1.98
N ASP A 64 16.24 -4.89 1.26
CA ASP A 64 16.77 -6.14 1.83
C ASP A 64 15.85 -6.81 2.89
N GLY A 65 14.54 -6.55 2.85
CA GLY A 65 13.55 -7.16 3.74
C GLY A 65 13.56 -6.56 5.15
N GLU A 66 14.19 -5.40 5.36
CA GLU A 66 14.17 -4.70 6.64
C GLU A 66 12.82 -3.99 6.87
N LEU A 67 12.25 -4.13 8.05
CA LEU A 67 11.01 -3.47 8.46
C LEU A 67 11.27 -2.58 9.67
N LEU A 68 10.64 -1.41 9.71
CA LEU A 68 10.57 -0.60 10.92
C LEU A 68 9.10 -0.32 11.25
N VAL A 69 8.67 -0.63 12.48
CA VAL A 69 7.30 -0.39 12.93
C VAL A 69 7.32 0.66 14.04
N ARG A 70 6.62 1.78 13.84
CA ARG A 70 6.41 2.79 14.88
C ARG A 70 5.09 2.54 15.59
N GLN A 71 5.17 2.29 16.90
CA GLN A 71 4.00 2.01 17.72
C GLN A 71 4.20 2.40 19.18
N ASN A 72 3.15 2.28 20.00
CA ASN A 72 3.19 2.62 21.42
C ASN A 72 4.15 1.71 22.20
N VAL A 73 4.97 2.30 23.08
CA VAL A 73 6.04 1.58 23.81
C VAL A 73 5.55 0.74 25.00
N GLY A 74 4.26 0.77 25.29
CA GLY A 74 3.71 0.10 26.45
C GLY A 74 2.21 -0.15 26.31
N TRP A 75 1.70 -1.05 27.16
CA TRP A 75 0.33 -1.55 27.13
C TRP A 75 -0.76 -0.46 27.12
N CYS A 76 -0.46 0.69 27.75
CA CYS A 76 -1.45 1.73 27.97
C CYS A 76 -1.37 2.81 26.88
N GLY A 77 -2.37 2.84 26.00
CA GLY A 77 -2.52 3.85 24.94
C GLY A 77 -3.21 5.16 25.40
N THR A 78 -3.08 5.53 26.67
CA THR A 78 -3.72 6.77 27.18
C THR A 78 -2.83 7.97 26.88
N PRO A 79 -3.35 9.06 26.28
CA PRO A 79 -2.56 10.26 26.02
C PRO A 79 -1.91 10.86 27.30
N PRO A 80 -0.67 11.39 27.19
CA PRO A 80 0.19 11.33 26.00
C PRO A 80 0.76 9.92 25.77
N VAL A 81 0.62 9.41 24.54
CA VAL A 81 1.18 8.11 24.14
C VAL A 81 2.63 8.30 23.72
N THR A 82 3.53 7.53 24.31
CA THR A 82 4.92 7.45 23.87
C THR A 82 5.06 6.40 22.78
N TYR A 83 5.63 6.80 21.64
CA TYR A 83 5.89 5.93 20.51
C TYR A 83 7.38 5.55 20.44
N GLY A 84 7.66 4.36 19.95
CA GLY A 84 8.99 3.83 19.71
C GLY A 84 9.04 3.03 18.41
N ASP A 85 10.25 2.77 17.96
CA ASP A 85 10.54 2.16 16.67
C ASP A 85 11.09 0.77 16.90
N TYR A 86 10.47 -0.20 16.25
CA TYR A 86 10.72 -1.62 16.44
C TYR A 86 11.21 -2.19 15.13
N GLU A 87 12.47 -2.63 15.12
CA GLU A 87 13.09 -3.30 13.98
C GLU A 87 12.48 -4.68 13.79
N GLY A 88 12.13 -4.99 12.56
CA GLY A 88 11.51 -6.23 12.14
C GLY A 88 11.95 -6.62 10.74
N THR A 89 11.21 -7.54 10.15
CA THR A 89 11.48 -8.06 8.81
C THR A 89 10.20 -8.13 7.99
N TRP A 90 10.35 -8.02 6.68
CA TRP A 90 9.29 -8.32 5.74
C TRP A 90 9.81 -9.13 4.56
N GLU A 91 8.93 -9.94 3.99
CA GLU A 91 9.19 -10.70 2.77
C GLU A 91 7.90 -10.82 1.94
N GLU A 92 8.03 -11.01 0.64
CA GLU A 92 6.93 -11.37 -0.23
C GLU A 92 7.05 -12.83 -0.66
N ASP A 93 5.97 -13.59 -0.52
CA ASP A 93 5.94 -15.01 -0.92
C ASP A 93 5.65 -15.20 -2.43
N GLU A 94 5.67 -16.45 -2.89
CA GLU A 94 5.42 -16.78 -4.30
C GLU A 94 3.98 -16.46 -4.76
N ASP A 95 3.05 -16.27 -3.82
CA ASP A 95 1.64 -15.94 -4.07
C ASP A 95 1.37 -14.42 -4.00
N GLY A 96 2.40 -13.61 -3.73
CA GLY A 96 2.31 -12.14 -3.62
C GLY A 96 1.80 -11.65 -2.27
N GLN A 97 1.87 -12.48 -1.23
CA GLN A 97 1.55 -12.09 0.14
C GLN A 97 2.77 -11.46 0.80
N ILE A 98 2.57 -10.29 1.41
CA ILE A 98 3.58 -9.59 2.18
C ILE A 98 3.49 -10.08 3.62
N HIS A 99 4.51 -10.76 4.10
CA HIS A 99 4.65 -11.19 5.47
C HIS A 99 5.50 -10.19 6.24
N THR A 100 5.05 -9.82 7.44
CA THR A 100 5.76 -8.92 8.33
C THR A 100 5.91 -9.55 9.70
N GLU A 101 7.08 -9.37 10.32
CA GLU A 101 7.35 -9.73 11.71
C GLU A 101 8.03 -8.56 12.40
N SER A 102 7.51 -8.14 13.56
CA SER A 102 8.17 -7.13 14.39
C SER A 102 7.88 -7.32 15.88
N PRO A 103 8.79 -6.92 16.77
CA PRO A 103 8.51 -6.90 18.19
C PRO A 103 7.54 -5.78 18.55
N TYR A 104 6.78 -6.00 19.61
CA TYR A 104 6.01 -4.96 20.28
C TYR A 104 6.13 -5.09 21.81
N TRP A 105 5.54 -4.14 22.55
CA TRP A 105 5.60 -4.13 24.02
C TRP A 105 5.11 -5.43 24.69
N GLY A 106 4.32 -6.25 24.01
CA GLY A 106 3.72 -7.47 24.54
C GLY A 106 4.24 -8.78 23.93
N GLY A 107 5.21 -8.74 23.01
CA GLY A 107 5.72 -9.95 22.33
C GLY A 107 6.17 -9.66 20.90
N THR A 108 5.85 -10.57 19.98
CA THR A 108 6.08 -10.44 18.54
C THR A 108 4.73 -10.34 17.82
N LEU A 109 4.64 -9.45 16.84
CA LEU A 109 3.51 -9.29 15.94
C LEU A 109 3.93 -9.84 14.57
N GLU A 110 3.22 -10.87 14.13
CA GLU A 110 3.29 -11.41 12.78
C GLU A 110 2.00 -11.02 12.06
N GLN A 111 2.10 -10.48 10.85
CA GLN A 111 0.94 -10.06 10.05
C GLN A 111 1.22 -10.28 8.57
N SER A 112 0.24 -10.85 7.88
CA SER A 112 0.26 -11.03 6.43
C SER A 112 -0.69 -10.04 5.75
N PHE A 113 -0.30 -9.58 4.56
CA PHE A 113 -1.07 -8.62 3.77
C PHE A 113 -1.12 -8.98 2.29
N LEU A 114 -2.19 -8.55 1.60
CA LEU A 114 -2.18 -8.37 0.15
C LEU A 114 -2.05 -6.89 -0.20
N LEU A 115 -1.19 -6.57 -1.16
CA LEU A 115 -1.11 -5.22 -1.69
C LEU A 115 -2.33 -4.93 -2.56
N ILE A 116 -3.18 -3.99 -2.13
CA ILE A 116 -4.33 -3.54 -2.93
C ILE A 116 -3.89 -2.45 -3.91
N SER A 117 -3.16 -1.43 -3.43
CA SER A 117 -2.66 -0.33 -4.25
C SER A 117 -1.53 0.43 -3.56
N VAL A 118 -0.60 0.97 -4.36
CA VAL A 118 0.44 1.88 -3.88
C VAL A 118 0.69 2.99 -4.92
N ASP A 119 0.79 4.22 -4.43
CA ASP A 119 1.16 5.39 -5.24
C ASP A 119 2.06 6.35 -4.43
N GLU A 120 2.31 7.55 -4.96
CA GLU A 120 3.16 8.56 -4.33
C GLU A 120 2.58 9.13 -3.02
N GLU A 121 1.30 8.93 -2.77
CA GLU A 121 0.59 9.51 -1.62
C GLU A 121 0.08 8.44 -0.64
N ASN A 122 -0.33 7.26 -1.13
CA ASN A 122 -1.03 6.26 -0.33
C ASN A 122 -0.52 4.84 -0.54
N LEU A 123 -0.57 4.05 0.54
CA LEU A 123 -0.44 2.60 0.54
C LEU A 123 -1.72 1.98 1.09
N VAL A 124 -2.29 1.00 0.39
CA VAL A 124 -3.47 0.26 0.82
C VAL A 124 -3.15 -1.23 0.85
N LEU A 125 -3.29 -1.83 2.03
CA LEU A 125 -3.05 -3.25 2.28
C LEU A 125 -4.34 -3.93 2.76
N GLU A 126 -4.67 -5.09 2.21
CA GLU A 126 -5.65 -6.02 2.78
C GLU A 126 -4.98 -6.81 3.91
N ILE A 127 -5.65 -6.97 5.04
CA ILE A 127 -5.16 -7.75 6.18
C ILE A 127 -5.62 -9.19 5.99
N ILE A 128 -4.67 -10.14 6.03
CA ILE A 128 -4.94 -11.58 5.93
C ILE A 128 -4.89 -12.21 7.33
N ASP A 129 -5.90 -13.02 7.65
CA ASP A 129 -5.99 -13.85 8.86
C ASP A 129 -5.32 -15.23 8.70
#